data_AF-A0A9E5Q609-F1
#
_entry.id   AF-A0A9E5Q609-F1
#
_cell.length_a   1.000
_cell.length_b   1.000
_cell.length_c   1.000
_cell.angle_alpha   90.00
_cell.angle_beta   90.00
_cell.angle_gamma   90.00
#
_symmetry.space_group_name_H-M   'P 1'
#
loop_
_entity.id
_entity.type
_entity.pdbx_description
1 polymer ?
#
loop_
_entity_poly.entity_id
_entity_poly.type
_entity_poly.pdbx_seq_one_letter_code
_entity_poly.pdbx_strand_id
1 'polypeptide(L)'
;LDQSGGSTPKALRLYGIPEDAYSGDDEMFDLVHEMRTRIITSPAFDGDRILGAILFEKTMDREIEGRPSGDYLWNVKRVVPFLKIDK
;
A
#
# COMPACT_ATOMS: atom_id res chain seq x y z
N LEU A 1 -3.56 -3.47 -2.33
CA LEU A 1 -2.66 -2.29 -2.32
C LEU A 1 -3.39 -1.06 -2.89
N ASP A 2 -4.55 -1.27 -3.52
CA ASP A 2 -5.38 -0.29 -4.23
C ASP A 2 -6.70 0.05 -3.51
N GLN A 3 -6.89 -0.41 -2.26
CA GLN A 3 -8.09 -0.10 -1.49
C GLN A 3 -8.23 1.42 -1.34
N SER A 4 -9.37 1.95 -1.78
CA SER A 4 -9.77 3.35 -1.59
C SER A 4 -10.16 3.62 -0.14
N GLY A 5 -10.36 4.90 0.20
CA GLY A 5 -10.74 5.32 1.56
C GLY A 5 -11.89 4.51 2.17
N GLY A 6 -12.99 4.31 1.44
CA GLY A 6 -14.14 3.55 1.95
C GLY A 6 -13.88 2.05 2.17
N SER A 7 -12.84 1.47 1.56
CA SER A 7 -12.46 0.06 1.74
C SER A 7 -11.31 -0.14 2.73
N THR A 8 -10.62 0.94 3.12
CA THR A 8 -9.47 0.92 4.04
C THR A 8 -9.84 0.43 5.45
N PRO A 9 -10.95 0.86 6.10
CA PRO A 9 -11.31 0.37 7.44
C PRO A 9 -11.44 -1.15 7.49
N LYS A 10 -12.08 -1.73 6.48
CA LYS A 10 -12.24 -3.18 6.36
C LYS A 10 -10.89 -3.89 6.22
N ALA A 11 -9.97 -3.33 5.43
CA ALA A 11 -8.64 -3.91 5.24
C ALA A 11 -7.83 -3.88 6.55
N LEU A 12 -7.83 -2.76 7.26
CA LEU A 12 -7.17 -2.59 8.56
C LEU A 12 -7.76 -3.55 9.60
N ARG A 13 -9.08 -3.66 9.67
CA ARG A 13 -9.76 -4.60 10.59
C ARG A 13 -9.39 -6.05 10.33
N LEU A 14 -9.33 -6.48 9.07
CA LEU A 14 -8.89 -7.84 8.70
C LEU A 14 -7.41 -8.07 9.00
N TYR A 15 -6.61 -7.00 8.99
CA TYR A 15 -5.21 -7.01 9.39
C TYR A 15 -5.01 -6.97 10.92
N GLY A 16 -6.09 -6.80 11.69
CA GLY A 16 -6.08 -6.82 13.16
C GLY A 16 -6.08 -5.43 13.83
N ILE A 17 -6.29 -4.37 13.06
CA ILE A 17 -6.39 -2.99 13.56
C ILE A 17 -7.87 -2.57 13.56
N PRO A 18 -8.53 -2.49 14.73
CA PRO A 18 -9.94 -2.13 14.81
C PRO A 18 -10.18 -0.63 14.50
N GLU A 19 -11.42 -0.26 14.19
CA GLU A 19 -11.78 1.11 13.77
C GLU A 19 -11.66 2.15 14.89
N ASP A 20 -11.62 1.71 16.15
CA ASP A 20 -11.39 2.56 17.33
C ASP A 20 -9.89 2.77 17.64
N ALA A 21 -8.99 2.15 16.87
CA ALA A 21 -7.53 2.30 17.04
C ALA A 21 -6.94 3.51 16.30
N TYR A 22 -7.75 4.27 15.54
CA TYR A 22 -7.32 5.47 14.82
C TYR A 22 -8.43 6.52 14.77
N SER A 23 -8.04 7.78 14.62
CA SER A 23 -8.92 8.93 14.62
C SER A 23 -8.88 9.66 13.27
N GLY A 24 -9.95 9.49 12.49
CA GLY A 24 -10.11 10.15 11.20
C GLY A 24 -9.30 9.53 10.07
N ASP A 25 -9.39 10.16 8.90
CA ASP A 25 -8.91 9.58 7.64
C ASP A 25 -7.38 9.61 7.53
N ASP A 26 -6.72 10.65 8.05
CA ASP A 26 -5.27 10.80 7.92
C ASP A 26 -4.52 9.68 8.66
N GLU A 27 -4.88 9.42 9.92
CA GLU A 27 -4.30 8.34 10.72
C GLU A 27 -4.63 6.96 10.13
N MET A 28 -5.85 6.79 9.61
CA MET A 28 -6.24 5.57 8.88
C MET A 28 -5.35 5.34 7.65
N PHE A 29 -5.07 6.41 6.87
CA PHE A 29 -4.23 6.31 5.69
C PHE A 29 -2.74 6.10 6.03
N ASP A 30 -2.28 6.59 7.18
CA ASP A 30 -0.94 6.29 7.68
C ASP A 30 -0.80 4.80 8.03
N LEU A 31 -1.75 4.25 8.81
CA LEU A 31 -1.72 2.84 9.19
C LEU A 31 -1.83 1.89 7.99
N VAL A 32 -2.68 2.21 7.01
CA VAL A 32 -2.75 1.37 5.79
C VAL A 32 -1.49 1.48 4.97
N HIS A 33 -0.82 2.64 4.97
CA HIS A 33 0.46 2.81 4.28
C HIS A 33 1.57 1.99 4.97
N GLU A 34 1.61 1.96 6.30
CA GLU A 34 2.52 1.09 7.05
C GLU A 34 2.28 -0.39 6.76
N MET A 35 1.01 -0.82 6.75
CA MET A 35 0.63 -2.18 6.37
C MET A 35 1.11 -2.52 4.96
N ARG A 36 0.88 -1.64 3.98
CA ARG A 36 1.31 -1.81 2.58
C ARG A 36 2.82 -1.85 2.45
N THR A 37 3.52 -0.97 3.17
CA THR A 37 4.98 -0.94 3.24
C THR A 37 5.53 -2.27 3.74
N ARG A 38 5.00 -2.81 4.84
CA ARG A 38 5.40 -4.12 5.38
C ARG A 38 5.23 -5.25 4.36
N ILE A 39 4.11 -5.25 3.61
CA ILE A 39 3.86 -6.25 2.58
C ILE A 39 4.89 -6.13 1.45
N ILE A 40 5.12 -4.91 0.96
CA ILE A 40 6.01 -4.67 -0.20
C ILE A 40 7.46 -4.93 0.16
N THR A 41 7.92 -4.56 1.35
CA THR A 41 9.31 -4.77 1.77
C THR A 41 9.63 -6.22 2.11
N SER A 42 8.62 -7.05 2.41
CA SER A 42 8.77 -8.49 2.65
C SER A 42 9.64 -9.18 1.59
N PRO A 43 10.54 -10.10 1.97
CA PRO A 43 11.31 -10.91 1.02
C PRO A 43 10.43 -11.76 0.09
N ALA A 44 9.21 -12.09 0.50
CA ALA A 44 8.26 -12.86 -0.32
C ALA A 44 7.58 -12.00 -1.41
N PHE A 45 7.73 -10.68 -1.34
CA PHE A 45 7.21 -9.76 -2.33
C PHE A 45 8.35 -9.37 -3.28
N ASP A 46 8.48 -10.12 -4.36
CA ASP A 46 9.53 -9.97 -5.37
C ASP A 46 8.99 -10.18 -6.79
N GLY A 47 9.78 -9.71 -7.78
CA GLY A 47 9.47 -9.83 -9.20
C GLY A 47 9.63 -11.24 -9.78
N ASP A 48 10.11 -12.22 -9.03
CA ASP A 48 10.21 -13.61 -9.52
C ASP A 48 8.82 -14.27 -9.54
N ARG A 49 7.90 -13.81 -8.67
CA ARG A 49 6.53 -14.33 -8.57
C ARG A 49 5.45 -13.27 -8.79
N ILE A 50 5.74 -12.01 -8.54
CA ILE A 50 4.76 -10.92 -8.63
C ILE A 50 5.13 -10.01 -9.80
N LEU A 51 4.36 -10.06 -10.89
CA LEU A 51 4.67 -9.27 -12.09
C LEU A 51 4.24 -7.81 -11.96
N GLY A 52 3.19 -7.53 -11.19
CA GLY A 52 2.66 -6.19 -11.05
C GLY A 52 1.87 -5.96 -9.77
N ALA A 53 1.76 -4.70 -9.38
CA ALA A 53 1.02 -4.25 -8.20
C ALA A 53 0.16 -3.04 -8.55
N ILE A 54 -1.13 -3.10 -8.24
CA ILE A 54 -2.08 -1.99 -8.41
C ILE A 54 -2.10 -1.19 -7.11
N LEU A 55 -1.91 0.13 -7.22
CA LEU A 55 -1.82 1.07 -6.11
C LEU A 55 -3.02 2.01 -6.09
N PHE A 56 -3.35 2.46 -4.89
CA PHE A 56 -4.25 3.58 -4.66
C PHE A 56 -3.46 4.90 -4.72
N GLU A 57 -4.08 6.00 -5.16
CA GLU A 57 -3.41 7.30 -5.34
C GLU A 57 -2.61 7.74 -4.10
N LYS A 58 -3.20 7.62 -2.90
CA LYS A 58 -2.52 7.98 -1.64
C LYS A 58 -1.29 7.11 -1.33
N THR A 59 -1.19 5.91 -1.90
CA THR A 59 0.02 5.08 -1.79
C THR A 59 1.06 5.50 -2.82
N MET A 60 0.61 5.81 -4.04
CA MET A 60 1.48 6.28 -5.11
C MET A 60 2.18 7.59 -4.73
N ASP A 61 1.48 8.50 -4.04
CA ASP A 61 2.00 9.80 -3.58
C ASP A 61 2.96 9.69 -2.38
N ARG A 62 3.13 8.49 -1.80
CA ARG A 62 3.97 8.25 -0.61
C ARG A 62 5.23 7.48 -0.94
N GLU A 63 6.13 7.42 0.03
CA GLU A 63 7.41 6.73 -0.08
C GLU A 63 7.41 5.37 0.63
N ILE A 64 8.24 4.46 0.12
CA ILE A 64 8.62 3.18 0.71
C ILE A 64 10.14 3.19 0.85
N GLU A 65 10.64 3.07 2.09
CA GLU A 65 12.07 3.11 2.41
C GLU A 65 12.81 4.34 1.81
N GLY A 66 12.17 5.51 1.88
CA GLY A 66 12.74 6.78 1.39
C GLY A 66 12.78 6.91 -0.13
N ARG A 67 11.99 6.11 -0.86
CA ARG A 67 11.86 6.18 -2.32
C ARG A 67 10.39 6.30 -2.70
N PRO A 68 10.03 7.02 -3.78
CA PRO A 68 8.67 7.01 -4.31
C PRO A 68 8.16 5.58 -4.51
N SER A 69 6.91 5.30 -4.13
CA SER A 69 6.39 3.92 -4.10
C SER A 69 6.48 3.20 -5.46
N GLY A 70 6.17 3.90 -6.55
CA GLY A 70 6.32 3.37 -7.91
C GLY A 70 7.77 3.03 -8.27
N ASP A 71 8.70 3.91 -7.90
CA ASP A 71 10.14 3.72 -8.14
C ASP A 71 10.70 2.55 -7.33
N TYR A 72 10.25 2.38 -6.08
CA TYR A 72 10.65 1.26 -5.24
C TYR A 72 10.19 -0.08 -5.83
N LEU A 73 8.92 -0.17 -6.25
CA LEU A 73 8.37 -1.38 -6.86
C LEU A 73 9.17 -1.77 -8.11
N TRP A 74 9.46 -0.82 -9.00
CA TRP A 74 10.20 -1.12 -10.22
C TRP A 74 11.69 -1.41 -9.97
N ASN A 75 12.41 -0.49 -9.35
CA ASN A 75 13.87 -0.54 -9.30
C ASN A 75 14.41 -1.47 -8.20
N VAL A 76 13.64 -1.70 -7.12
CA VAL A 76 14.06 -2.57 -6.01
C VAL A 76 13.39 -3.94 -6.11
N LYS A 77 12.06 -3.96 -6.28
CA LYS A 77 11.30 -5.22 -6.27
C LYS A 77 11.13 -5.87 -7.64
N ARG A 78 11.41 -5.16 -8.74
CA ARG A 78 11.16 -5.60 -10.13
C ARG A 78 9.69 -5.96 -10.39
N VAL A 79 8.77 -5.22 -9.77
CA VAL A 79 7.32 -5.35 -9.90
C VAL A 79 6.79 -4.14 -10.65
N VAL A 80 5.96 -4.34 -11.68
CA VAL A 80 5.39 -3.23 -12.47
C VAL A 80 4.30 -2.50 -11.67
N PRO A 81 4.43 -1.20 -11.40
CA PRO A 81 3.39 -0.44 -10.70
C PRO A 81 2.25 -0.04 -11.64
N PHE A 82 1.01 -0.19 -11.17
CA PHE A 82 -0.20 0.30 -11.82
C PHE A 82 -0.94 1.24 -10.88
N LEU A 83 -1.56 2.28 -11.41
CA LEU A 83 -2.43 3.17 -10.64
C LEU A 83 -3.89 2.82 -10.92
N LYS A 84 -4.69 2.61 -9.86
CA LYS A 84 -6.14 2.54 -9.96
C LYS A 84 -6.70 3.93 -10.29
N ILE A 85 -7.52 4.04 -11.33
CA ILE A 85 -8.04 5.32 -11.85
C ILE A 85 -9.57 5.45 -11.89
N ASP A 86 -10.32 4.42 -11.47
CA ASP A 86 -11.76 4.53 -11.28
C ASP A 86 -12.11 5.37 -10.04
N LYS A 87 -13.32 5.95 -10.04
CA LYS A 87 -13.88 6.76 -8.96
C LYS A 87 -14.98 6.00 -8.23
#